data_AF-A0A937ZK06-F1
#
_entry.id   AF-A0A937ZK06-F1
#
_cell.length_a   1.000
_cell.length_b   1.000
_cell.length_c   1.000
_cell.angle_alpha   90.00
_cell.angle_beta   90.00
_cell.angle_gamma   90.00
#
_symmetry.space_group_name_H-M   'P 1'
#
loop_
_entity.id
_entity.type
_entity.pdbx_description
1 polymer ?
#
loop_
_entity_poly.entity_id
_entity_poly.type
_entity_poly.pdbx_seq_one_letter_code
_entity_poly.pdbx_strand_id
1 'polypeptide(L)'
;MTTTQKAVGDAPTHDEIRAEIDRITVSDVFSRSPQLGSFLRFVVEAVLHCKADRIKAYTIGVEVLRRDAKFDPQLDPIVRVEATRLRRAIERYYSGPGAADPVIVDLPRGSYVPTFRRREFEPEGVLQRAIPGAVPRLPSPVALGLGAALIVVAALAAAFLTHGDNDQARARPEAYAPMNGTPRPGDGMPVVHVYVPQVLSSGLDNVRLIASMFDAMKAAFPRFGTTNLLFENPAAAAAGTIDYGLFSTIDGIPGRPRSVQLRLVDAGDGLTVWSGDYQFSADRQETGAVEKRIAAEIASRLFQPFGVIRAHQRTKHLSSNAGDPRYRCVVEASESFRSFDPRQHVGARDCLEQLIARHPDFADGFAYLAALYYREFQLGFGAKAGDAPALDRGLRVARRAIELNPESARAYQMLFAVLFGRRDLDAAFAAGERALALNPFDRIIVSDYGGRLILVGQVERGMAYMQQVGDIGAIRPSWYHFYVFLGHYLTGDVAGAASEASQITVPPFPLGYVARALAVGAQGDRAAARRELERLHALYPAWRDDARQQLLRFIPANDVSDRLLRELAELGAMAKS
;
A
#
# COMPACT_ATOMS: atom_id res chain seq x y z
N MET A 1 45.78 36.49 -4.67
CA MET A 1 45.03 37.49 -5.47
C MET A 1 45.09 36.96 -6.90
N THR A 2 44.01 36.44 -7.48
CA THR A 2 42.84 37.21 -7.90
C THR A 2 41.55 36.40 -7.75
N THR A 3 40.56 37.08 -7.19
CA THR A 3 39.19 36.65 -6.85
C THR A 3 38.39 36.26 -8.09
N THR A 4 37.77 35.08 -8.09
CA THR A 4 36.70 34.74 -9.04
C THR A 4 35.37 35.18 -8.43
N GLN A 5 34.89 36.35 -8.85
CA GLN A 5 33.57 36.87 -8.55
C GLN A 5 32.58 36.19 -9.52
N LYS A 6 31.91 35.12 -9.06
CA LYS A 6 30.84 34.47 -9.82
C LYS A 6 29.60 35.37 -9.73
N ALA A 7 29.14 35.82 -10.90
CA ALA A 7 28.13 36.86 -11.09
C ALA A 7 26.77 36.48 -10.48
N VAL A 8 26.17 37.48 -9.82
CA VAL A 8 24.77 37.54 -9.39
C VAL A 8 23.90 37.65 -10.65
N GLY A 9 23.22 36.57 -11.05
CA GLY A 9 22.36 36.59 -12.25
C GLY A 9 21.30 35.48 -12.40
N ASP A 10 21.19 34.56 -11.45
CA ASP A 10 20.46 33.28 -11.64
C ASP A 10 19.06 33.22 -10.99
N ALA A 11 18.65 34.28 -10.26
CA ALA A 11 17.33 34.32 -9.63
C ALA A 11 16.28 34.93 -10.59
N PRO A 12 15.11 34.30 -10.77
CA PRO A 12 14.02 34.86 -11.56
C PRO A 12 13.45 36.14 -10.91
N THR A 13 12.95 37.07 -11.72
CA THR A 13 12.35 38.32 -11.22
C THR A 13 10.98 38.08 -10.58
N HIS A 14 10.51 39.02 -9.76
CA HIS A 14 9.18 38.90 -9.14
C HIS A 14 8.05 38.75 -10.17
N ASP A 15 8.16 39.42 -11.31
CA ASP A 15 7.15 39.35 -12.37
C ASP A 15 7.20 38.02 -13.12
N GLU A 16 8.39 37.46 -13.34
CA GLU A 16 8.56 36.12 -13.91
C GLU A 16 7.97 35.04 -12.98
N ILE A 17 8.16 35.18 -11.67
CA ILE A 17 7.59 34.28 -10.67
C ILE A 17 6.05 34.39 -10.67
N ARG A 18 5.47 35.59 -10.71
CA ARG A 18 4.00 35.75 -10.75
C ARG A 18 3.39 35.16 -12.01
N ALA A 19 4.00 35.42 -13.16
CA ALA A 19 3.56 34.85 -14.43
C ALA A 19 3.59 33.31 -14.41
N GLU A 20 4.57 32.72 -13.74
CA GLU A 20 4.66 31.28 -13.53
C GLU A 20 3.54 30.76 -12.62
N ILE A 21 3.25 31.43 -11.51
CA ILE A 21 2.13 31.04 -10.65
C ILE A 21 0.79 31.12 -11.38
N ASP A 22 0.59 32.12 -12.23
CA ASP A 22 -0.64 32.23 -13.02
C ASP A 22 -0.78 31.08 -14.03
N ARG A 23 0.31 30.65 -14.68
CA ARG A 23 0.30 29.44 -15.52
C ARG A 23 -0.01 28.17 -14.72
N ILE A 24 0.66 27.98 -13.58
CA ILE A 24 0.46 26.82 -12.70
C ILE A 24 -1.01 26.73 -12.25
N THR A 25 -1.57 27.84 -11.78
CA THR A 25 -2.88 27.85 -11.12
C THR A 25 -4.06 27.75 -12.08
N VAL A 26 -3.89 28.09 -13.36
CA VAL A 26 -4.91 27.90 -14.41
C VAL A 26 -4.79 26.53 -15.09
N SER A 27 -3.70 25.79 -14.84
CA SER A 27 -3.50 24.45 -15.41
C SER A 27 -4.56 23.44 -14.97
N ASP A 28 -4.78 22.41 -15.80
CA ASP A 28 -5.67 21.29 -15.50
C ASP A 28 -5.33 20.54 -14.20
N VAL A 29 -4.07 20.64 -13.76
CA VAL A 29 -3.58 20.04 -12.52
C VAL A 29 -4.11 20.79 -11.29
N PHE A 30 -4.24 22.11 -11.37
CA PHE A 30 -4.68 22.97 -10.27
C PHE A 30 -6.16 23.38 -10.36
N SER A 31 -6.77 23.33 -11.54
CA SER A 31 -8.20 23.66 -11.75
C SER A 31 -9.15 22.76 -10.95
N ARG A 32 -8.72 21.53 -10.64
CA ARG A 32 -9.45 20.56 -9.82
C ARG A 32 -9.33 20.78 -8.31
N SER A 33 -8.45 21.68 -7.86
CA SER A 33 -8.27 21.98 -6.43
C SER A 33 -7.94 23.45 -6.19
N PRO A 34 -8.98 24.32 -6.09
CA PRO A 34 -8.81 25.74 -5.81
C PRO A 34 -8.03 26.03 -4.54
N GLN A 35 -8.15 25.16 -3.53
CA GLN A 35 -7.46 25.29 -2.24
C GLN A 35 -5.92 25.15 -2.37
N LEU A 36 -5.42 24.26 -3.24
CA LEU A 36 -3.98 24.14 -3.50
C LEU A 36 -3.44 25.36 -4.25
N GLY A 37 -4.22 25.92 -5.17
CA GLY A 37 -3.90 27.17 -5.84
C GLY A 37 -3.81 28.35 -4.86
N SER A 38 -4.78 28.47 -3.94
CA SER A 38 -4.74 29.49 -2.88
C SER A 38 -3.54 29.33 -1.94
N PHE A 39 -3.18 28.09 -1.59
CA PHE A 39 -2.00 27.80 -0.79
C PHE A 39 -0.71 28.21 -1.52
N LEU A 40 -0.55 27.81 -2.78
CA LEU A 40 0.62 28.18 -3.58
C LEU A 40 0.77 29.70 -3.70
N ARG A 41 -0.31 30.41 -4.04
CA ARG A 41 -0.29 31.89 -4.15
C ARG A 41 0.10 32.54 -2.82
N PHE A 42 -0.46 32.06 -1.72
CA PHE A 42 -0.18 32.62 -0.39
C PHE A 42 1.30 32.53 -0.04
N VAL A 43 1.92 31.36 -0.20
CA VAL A 43 3.34 31.19 0.18
C VAL A 43 4.28 31.92 -0.76
N VAL A 44 3.95 31.99 -2.06
CA VAL A 44 4.77 32.71 -3.05
C VAL A 44 4.69 34.22 -2.82
N GLU A 45 3.49 34.79 -2.66
CA GLU A 45 3.35 36.22 -2.40
C GLU A 45 3.98 36.63 -1.06
N ALA A 46 3.95 35.77 -0.04
CA ALA A 46 4.65 36.03 1.22
C ALA A 46 6.18 36.12 1.02
N VAL A 47 6.77 35.31 0.14
CA VAL A 47 8.20 35.43 -0.22
C VAL A 47 8.46 36.68 -1.06
N LEU A 48 7.63 36.98 -2.06
CA LEU A 48 7.79 38.17 -2.92
C LEU A 48 7.67 39.50 -2.15
N HIS A 49 7.01 39.51 -1.00
CA HIS A 49 6.91 40.66 -0.10
C HIS A 49 7.95 40.65 1.05
N CYS A 50 8.96 39.78 0.98
CA CYS A 50 10.00 39.61 2.00
C CYS A 50 9.45 39.24 3.40
N LYS A 51 8.33 38.51 3.45
CA LYS A 51 7.64 38.05 4.68
C LYS A 51 7.68 36.53 4.82
N ALA A 52 8.80 35.89 4.47
CA ALA A 52 8.95 34.44 4.52
C ALA A 52 8.82 33.87 5.95
N ASP A 53 9.11 34.69 6.97
CA ASP A 53 8.93 34.39 8.40
C ASP A 53 7.47 34.17 8.80
N ARG A 54 6.51 34.72 8.03
CA ARG A 54 5.07 34.49 8.23
C ARG A 54 4.59 33.15 7.69
N ILE A 55 5.41 32.42 6.95
CA ILE A 55 5.03 31.14 6.34
C ILE A 55 5.19 30.00 7.36
N LYS A 56 4.38 30.06 8.41
CA LYS A 56 4.32 29.04 9.48
C LYS A 56 3.09 28.17 9.31
N ALA A 57 3.17 26.94 9.82
CA ALA A 57 2.06 25.98 9.73
C ALA A 57 0.75 26.56 10.32
N TYR A 58 0.84 27.26 11.44
CA TYR A 58 -0.31 27.93 12.07
C TYR A 58 -0.96 28.96 11.11
N THR A 59 -0.15 29.87 10.55
CA THR A 59 -0.63 30.93 9.66
C THR A 59 -1.29 30.37 8.40
N ILE A 60 -0.71 29.33 7.80
CA ILE A 60 -1.30 28.63 6.65
C ILE A 60 -2.64 27.97 7.05
N GLY A 61 -2.69 27.31 8.21
CA GLY A 61 -3.90 26.67 8.71
C GLY A 61 -5.06 27.65 8.86
N VAL A 62 -4.81 28.83 9.43
CA VAL A 62 -5.84 29.84 9.70
C VAL A 62 -6.17 30.65 8.44
N GLU A 63 -5.18 31.23 7.77
CA GLU A 63 -5.40 32.19 6.68
C GLU A 63 -5.75 31.51 5.33
N VAL A 64 -5.23 30.31 5.05
CA VAL A 64 -5.44 29.60 3.78
C VAL A 64 -6.44 28.46 3.92
N LEU A 65 -6.28 27.62 4.95
CA LEU A 65 -7.13 26.45 5.17
C LEU A 65 -8.39 26.76 6.00
N ARG A 66 -8.60 28.03 6.36
CA ARG A 66 -9.77 28.55 7.10
C ARG A 66 -10.05 27.80 8.41
N ARG A 67 -8.99 27.40 9.12
CA ARG A 67 -9.11 26.79 10.46
C ARG A 67 -9.37 27.86 11.52
N ASP A 68 -9.98 27.42 12.62
CA ASP A 68 -10.24 28.25 13.79
C ASP A 68 -8.94 28.74 14.45
N ALA A 69 -9.00 29.86 15.19
CA ALA A 69 -7.86 30.44 15.90
C ALA A 69 -7.24 29.51 16.97
N LYS A 70 -7.96 28.46 17.41
CA LYS A 70 -7.45 27.41 18.31
C LYS A 70 -6.66 26.30 17.59
N PHE A 71 -6.40 26.45 16.29
CA PHE A 71 -5.67 25.45 15.50
C PHE A 71 -4.25 25.20 16.04
N ASP A 72 -3.92 23.94 16.32
CA ASP A 72 -2.58 23.50 16.69
C ASP A 72 -1.97 22.62 15.57
N PRO A 73 -0.90 23.10 14.88
CA PRO A 73 -0.21 22.34 13.84
C PRO A 73 0.46 21.04 14.30
N GLN A 74 0.71 20.86 15.60
CA GLN A 74 1.29 19.63 16.14
C GLN A 74 0.24 18.53 16.21
N LEU A 75 -0.97 18.87 16.63
CA LEU A 75 -2.09 17.93 16.83
C LEU A 75 -2.88 17.67 15.55
N ASP A 76 -3.02 18.67 14.67
CA ASP A 76 -3.75 18.54 13.41
C ASP A 76 -2.79 18.58 12.20
N PRO A 77 -2.62 17.46 11.48
CA PRO A 77 -1.66 17.36 10.39
C PRO A 77 -2.13 18.01 9.09
N ILE A 78 -3.30 18.66 9.02
CA ILE A 78 -3.90 19.13 7.76
C ILE A 78 -2.95 19.98 6.91
N VAL A 79 -2.18 20.90 7.52
CA VAL A 79 -1.22 21.75 6.79
C VAL A 79 -0.08 20.91 6.19
N ARG A 80 0.38 19.87 6.89
CA ARG A 80 1.40 18.93 6.40
C ARG A 80 0.85 18.05 5.27
N VAL A 81 -0.39 17.62 5.37
CA VAL A 81 -1.09 16.83 4.34
C VAL A 81 -1.30 17.66 3.07
N GLU A 82 -1.82 18.88 3.20
CA GLU A 82 -2.03 19.79 2.06
C GLU A 82 -0.71 20.26 1.44
N ALA A 83 0.33 20.50 2.23
CA ALA A 83 1.66 20.79 1.69
C ALA A 83 2.24 19.60 0.90
N THR A 84 1.95 18.36 1.32
CA THR A 84 2.34 17.15 0.57
C THR A 84 1.59 17.05 -0.75
N ARG A 85 0.29 17.39 -0.76
CA ARG A 85 -0.53 17.45 -1.98
C ARG A 85 -0.06 18.56 -2.92
N LEU A 86 0.26 19.74 -2.38
CA LEU A 86 0.78 20.88 -3.14
C LEU A 86 2.10 20.53 -3.84
N ARG A 87 3.05 19.90 -3.13
CA ARG A 87 4.33 19.44 -3.72
C ARG A 87 4.11 18.51 -4.91
N ARG A 88 3.23 17.51 -4.76
CA ARG A 88 2.89 16.58 -5.84
C ARG A 88 2.21 17.28 -7.02
N ALA A 89 1.37 18.29 -6.75
CA ALA A 89 0.71 19.05 -7.80
C ALA A 89 1.69 19.91 -8.61
N ILE A 90 2.64 20.58 -7.93
CA ILE A 90 3.74 21.33 -8.57
C ILE A 90 4.61 20.40 -9.42
N GLU A 91 5.02 19.26 -8.87
CA GLU A 91 5.83 18.25 -9.57
C GLU A 91 5.10 17.71 -10.82
N ARG A 92 3.80 17.42 -10.71
CA ARG A 92 2.97 16.98 -11.83
C ARG A 92 2.80 18.05 -12.90
N TYR A 93 2.70 19.33 -12.51
CA TYR A 93 2.62 20.45 -13.45
C TYR A 93 3.90 20.53 -14.30
N TYR A 94 5.07 20.53 -13.67
CA TYR A 94 6.36 20.60 -14.38
C TYR A 94 6.75 19.32 -15.12
N SER A 95 6.11 18.20 -14.82
CA SER A 95 6.26 16.94 -15.58
C SER A 95 5.32 16.84 -16.79
N GLY A 96 4.46 17.84 -17.01
CA GLY A 96 3.48 17.86 -18.11
C GLY A 96 3.36 19.25 -18.74
N PRO A 97 2.27 19.99 -18.49
CA PRO A 97 1.99 21.25 -19.17
C PRO A 97 3.05 22.34 -18.96
N GLY A 98 3.76 22.33 -17.82
CA GLY A 98 4.83 23.28 -17.51
C GLY A 98 6.24 22.78 -17.84
N ALA A 99 6.40 21.68 -18.60
CA ALA A 99 7.71 21.08 -18.85
C ALA A 99 8.71 22.03 -19.52
N ALA A 100 8.21 22.96 -20.34
CA ALA A 100 8.98 23.98 -21.04
C ALA A 100 8.94 25.37 -20.37
N ASP A 101 8.40 25.48 -19.16
CA ASP A 101 8.30 26.78 -18.48
C ASP A 101 9.68 27.26 -17.98
N PRO A 102 9.98 28.56 -18.14
CA PRO A 102 11.31 29.12 -17.91
C PRO A 102 11.66 29.29 -16.43
N VAL A 103 10.66 29.31 -15.55
CA VAL A 103 10.83 29.42 -14.10
C VAL A 103 10.32 28.15 -13.45
N ILE A 104 11.09 27.62 -12.50
CA ILE A 104 10.70 26.47 -11.70
C ILE A 104 10.47 26.93 -10.27
N VAL A 105 9.25 26.73 -9.80
CA VAL A 105 8.84 26.91 -8.41
C VAL A 105 8.96 25.56 -7.70
N ASP A 106 9.73 25.49 -6.63
CA ASP A 106 9.84 24.29 -5.79
C ASP A 106 9.38 24.59 -4.36
N LEU A 107 8.86 23.57 -3.67
CA LEU A 107 8.45 23.66 -2.27
C LEU A 107 9.17 22.56 -1.46
N PRO A 108 10.36 22.85 -0.90
CA PRO A 108 11.22 21.83 -0.28
C PRO A 108 10.53 21.03 0.83
N ARG A 109 10.98 19.77 1.02
CA ARG A 109 10.51 18.94 2.14
C ARG A 109 10.94 19.56 3.47
N GLY A 110 10.03 19.57 4.45
CA GLY A 110 10.28 20.16 5.77
C GLY A 110 10.15 21.69 5.83
N SER A 111 9.99 22.37 4.68
CA SER A 111 9.75 23.81 4.60
C SER A 111 8.39 24.11 3.95
N TYR A 112 7.78 25.23 4.33
CA TYR A 112 6.64 25.81 3.62
C TYR A 112 7.05 27.01 2.75
N VAL A 113 8.31 27.43 2.82
CA VAL A 113 8.86 28.54 2.04
C VAL A 113 9.26 28.01 0.66
N PRO A 114 8.65 28.50 -0.44
CA PRO A 114 9.01 28.09 -1.80
C PRO A 114 10.37 28.66 -2.23
N THR A 115 11.03 27.98 -3.15
CA THR A 115 12.26 28.41 -3.81
C THR A 115 12.02 28.57 -5.32
N PHE A 116 12.83 29.40 -5.96
CA PHE A 116 12.67 29.76 -7.37
C PHE A 116 14.01 29.65 -8.08
N ARG A 117 13.99 29.10 -9.29
CA ARG A 117 15.17 29.06 -10.17
C ARG A 117 14.75 29.22 -11.63
N ARG A 118 15.64 29.78 -12.45
CA ARG A 118 15.47 29.71 -13.90
C ARG A 118 15.85 28.32 -14.40
N ARG A 119 15.17 27.85 -15.43
CA ARG A 119 15.52 26.62 -16.13
C ARG A 119 16.62 26.94 -17.14
N GLU A 120 17.77 26.28 -17.02
CA GLU A 120 18.81 26.31 -18.05
C GLU A 120 18.33 25.45 -19.22
N PHE A 121 18.04 26.08 -20.36
CA PHE A 121 17.84 25.36 -21.61
C PHE A 121 19.21 25.19 -22.27
N GLU A 122 19.72 23.96 -22.35
CA GLU A 122 20.76 23.65 -23.33
C GLU A 122 20.13 23.68 -24.73
N PRO A 123 20.71 24.40 -25.70
CA PRO A 123 20.20 24.40 -27.06
C PRO A 123 20.45 23.02 -27.68
N GLU A 124 19.41 22.16 -27.67
CA GLU A 124 19.44 20.89 -28.38
C GLU A 124 19.66 21.11 -29.88
N GLY A 125 20.67 20.40 -30.40
CA GLY A 125 21.14 20.47 -31.76
C GLY A 125 20.05 20.19 -32.80
N VAL A 126 20.15 20.95 -33.88
CA VAL A 126 19.34 20.88 -35.09
C VAL A 126 19.32 19.45 -35.66
N LEU A 127 18.22 18.72 -35.46
CA LEU A 127 17.77 17.68 -36.39
C LEU A 127 16.56 18.20 -37.14
N GLN A 128 16.87 18.92 -38.22
CA GLN A 128 15.92 19.31 -39.26
C GLN A 128 15.42 18.04 -39.97
N ARG A 129 14.19 17.63 -39.70
CA ARG A 129 13.40 16.82 -40.65
C ARG A 129 12.27 17.68 -41.17
N ALA A 130 12.39 18.01 -42.46
CA ALA A 130 11.39 18.72 -43.24
C ALA A 130 10.09 17.91 -43.29
N ILE A 131 8.97 18.57 -42.96
CA ILE A 131 7.64 18.20 -43.44
C ILE A 131 7.05 19.48 -44.06
N PRO A 132 6.86 19.55 -45.39
CA PRO A 132 6.10 20.62 -46.00
C PRO A 132 4.60 20.27 -45.94
N GLY A 133 3.75 21.25 -45.66
CA GLY A 133 2.33 21.17 -46.02
C GLY A 133 1.37 21.63 -44.94
N ALA A 134 1.17 22.94 -44.90
CA ALA A 134 0.12 23.64 -44.19
C ALA A 134 -1.27 23.02 -44.38
N VAL A 135 -2.07 23.02 -43.30
CA VAL A 135 -3.53 23.09 -43.39
C VAL A 135 -3.95 24.40 -42.70
N PRO A 136 -4.67 25.31 -43.38
CA PRO A 136 -4.93 26.65 -42.87
C PRO A 136 -6.05 26.66 -41.82
N ARG A 137 -5.88 27.51 -40.81
CA ARG A 137 -6.97 27.95 -39.91
C ARG A 137 -7.86 28.96 -40.64
N LEU A 138 -9.17 28.87 -40.44
CA LEU A 138 -10.09 30.00 -40.59
C LEU A 138 -11.12 29.98 -39.44
N PRO A 139 -11.72 31.14 -39.11
CA PRO A 139 -12.11 31.53 -37.75
C PRO A 139 -13.62 31.39 -37.49
N SER A 140 -14.00 31.48 -36.21
CA SER A 140 -15.39 31.77 -35.84
C SER A 140 -15.76 33.20 -36.26
N PRO A 141 -17.07 33.49 -36.39
CA PRO A 141 -17.66 34.32 -35.34
C PRO A 141 -19.11 33.97 -34.96
N VAL A 142 -19.36 34.03 -33.65
CA VAL A 142 -20.44 34.75 -32.94
C VAL A 142 -21.79 34.98 -33.66
N ALA A 143 -22.90 34.51 -33.07
CA ALA A 143 -23.95 35.36 -32.48
C ALA A 143 -25.22 34.61 -32.03
N LEU A 144 -25.56 34.83 -30.75
CA LEU A 144 -26.88 35.14 -30.17
C LEU A 144 -28.07 34.17 -30.33
N GLY A 145 -28.69 33.84 -29.19
CA GLY A 145 -30.08 33.39 -29.16
C GLY A 145 -30.53 32.87 -27.79
N LEU A 146 -31.15 33.75 -27.00
CA LEU A 146 -31.86 33.44 -25.77
C LEU A 146 -32.90 32.30 -25.95
N GLY A 147 -32.94 31.35 -25.01
CA GLY A 147 -34.10 30.48 -24.83
C GLY A 147 -33.79 29.22 -24.04
N ALA A 148 -34.31 29.15 -22.81
CA ALA A 148 -34.77 27.93 -22.10
C ALA A 148 -34.41 27.92 -20.60
N ALA A 149 -34.85 28.94 -19.87
CA ALA A 149 -35.05 28.87 -18.41
C ALA A 149 -36.36 28.12 -18.03
N LEU A 150 -36.80 27.15 -18.84
CA LEU A 150 -38.11 26.48 -18.68
C LEU A 150 -38.04 24.94 -18.70
N ILE A 151 -36.84 24.34 -18.79
CA ILE A 151 -36.70 22.86 -18.82
C ILE A 151 -36.36 22.27 -17.44
N VAL A 152 -35.89 23.08 -16.48
CA VAL A 152 -35.41 22.58 -15.18
C VAL A 152 -36.54 22.32 -14.17
N VAL A 153 -37.72 22.94 -14.33
CA VAL A 153 -38.85 22.77 -13.38
C VAL A 153 -39.77 21.59 -13.76
N ALA A 154 -39.83 21.21 -15.04
CA ALA A 154 -40.58 20.02 -15.48
C ALA A 154 -39.82 18.70 -15.21
N ALA A 155 -38.48 18.74 -15.13
CA ALA A 155 -37.66 17.56 -14.83
C ALA A 155 -37.67 17.16 -13.34
N LEU A 156 -37.99 18.08 -12.43
CA LEU A 156 -38.02 17.83 -10.98
C LEU A 156 -39.38 17.32 -10.46
N ALA A 157 -40.46 17.49 -11.23
CA ALA A 157 -41.79 16.96 -10.88
C ALA A 157 -42.02 15.52 -11.37
N ALA A 158 -41.27 15.04 -12.38
CA ALA A 158 -41.33 13.65 -12.85
C ALA A 158 -40.51 12.66 -11.99
N ALA A 159 -39.55 13.17 -11.21
CA ALA A 159 -38.67 12.36 -10.36
C ALA A 159 -39.29 11.97 -8.99
N PHE A 160 -40.40 12.60 -8.60
CA PHE A 160 -41.01 12.40 -7.27
C PHE A 160 -42.26 11.52 -7.25
N LEU A 161 -42.72 11.01 -8.41
CA LEU A 161 -43.93 10.19 -8.51
C LEU A 161 -43.71 8.76 -9.06
N THR A 162 -42.46 8.27 -9.14
CA THR A 162 -42.19 6.92 -9.66
C THR A 162 -41.24 6.05 -8.83
N HIS A 163 -40.83 6.43 -7.61
CA HIS A 163 -40.02 5.55 -6.75
C HIS A 163 -40.67 5.35 -5.38
N GLY A 164 -41.85 4.72 -5.39
CA GLY A 164 -42.28 3.86 -4.30
C GLY A 164 -41.66 2.47 -4.48
N ASP A 165 -41.27 1.86 -3.36
CA ASP A 165 -40.85 0.47 -3.16
C ASP A 165 -40.54 -0.36 -4.42
N ASN A 166 -39.25 -0.65 -4.63
CA ASN A 166 -38.87 -1.94 -5.18
C ASN A 166 -37.45 -2.30 -4.76
N ASP A 167 -37.39 -3.28 -3.87
CA ASP A 167 -36.43 -4.38 -3.78
C ASP A 167 -35.07 -4.22 -4.43
N GLN A 168 -34.02 -4.49 -3.63
CA GLN A 168 -32.90 -5.38 -3.96
C GLN A 168 -32.58 -5.55 -5.47
N ALA A 169 -32.50 -4.45 -6.20
CA ALA A 169 -32.12 -4.46 -7.59
C ALA A 169 -30.64 -4.72 -7.55
N ARG A 170 -30.29 -6.00 -7.76
CA ARG A 170 -29.01 -6.51 -8.20
C ARG A 170 -28.35 -5.40 -9.03
N ALA A 171 -27.52 -4.58 -8.40
CA ALA A 171 -26.53 -3.83 -9.11
C ALA A 171 -25.73 -4.93 -9.78
N ARG A 172 -25.96 -5.14 -11.08
CA ARG A 172 -25.06 -5.94 -11.89
C ARG A 172 -23.67 -5.43 -11.51
N PRO A 173 -22.77 -6.27 -10.98
CA PRO A 173 -21.41 -5.80 -10.79
C PRO A 173 -21.02 -5.19 -12.13
N GLU A 174 -20.60 -3.92 -12.14
CA GLU A 174 -20.00 -3.32 -13.33
C GLU A 174 -19.08 -4.38 -13.88
N ALA A 175 -19.38 -4.88 -15.08
CA ALA A 175 -18.70 -6.04 -15.63
C ALA A 175 -17.21 -5.75 -15.51
N TYR A 176 -16.50 -6.57 -14.73
CA TYR A 176 -15.08 -6.35 -14.47
C TYR A 176 -14.40 -6.09 -15.81
N ALA A 177 -13.71 -4.95 -15.92
CA ALA A 177 -13.16 -4.50 -17.19
C ALA A 177 -12.42 -5.69 -17.83
N PRO A 178 -12.69 -6.01 -19.11
CA PRO A 178 -12.10 -7.19 -19.74
C PRO A 178 -10.59 -7.19 -19.51
N MET A 179 -10.00 -8.39 -19.34
CA MET A 179 -8.55 -8.55 -19.25
C MET A 179 -7.90 -8.05 -20.55
N ASN A 180 -7.68 -6.73 -20.62
CA ASN A 180 -7.06 -6.02 -21.71
C ASN A 180 -5.58 -5.86 -21.36
N GLY A 181 -4.71 -6.24 -22.29
CA GLY A 181 -3.27 -6.22 -22.11
C GLY A 181 -2.64 -7.50 -22.66
N THR A 182 -1.50 -7.37 -23.31
CA THR A 182 -0.72 -8.51 -23.79
C THR A 182 0.13 -9.06 -22.65
N PRO A 183 -0.01 -10.36 -22.27
CA PRO A 183 0.89 -10.98 -21.31
C PRO A 183 2.34 -10.82 -21.75
N ARG A 184 3.20 -10.43 -20.82
CA ARG A 184 4.66 -10.41 -21.06
C ARG A 184 5.19 -11.85 -21.07
N PRO A 185 6.33 -12.12 -21.72
CA PRO A 185 7.04 -13.38 -21.55
C PRO A 185 7.27 -13.69 -20.06
N GLY A 186 7.33 -14.98 -19.71
CA GLY A 186 7.45 -15.41 -18.31
C GLY A 186 6.10 -15.42 -17.59
N ASP A 187 6.10 -15.18 -16.28
CA ASP A 187 4.94 -15.29 -15.38
C ASP A 187 4.15 -13.98 -15.20
N GLY A 188 4.63 -12.88 -15.78
CA GLY A 188 4.00 -11.56 -15.71
C GLY A 188 4.29 -10.79 -14.43
N MET A 189 5.13 -11.32 -13.54
CA MET A 189 5.55 -10.61 -12.32
C MET A 189 6.54 -9.48 -12.65
N PRO A 190 6.53 -8.38 -11.87
CA PRO A 190 7.46 -7.28 -12.09
C PRO A 190 8.91 -7.75 -11.99
N VAL A 191 9.78 -7.20 -12.83
CA VAL A 191 11.20 -7.53 -12.87
C VAL A 191 12.01 -6.45 -12.17
N VAL A 192 12.84 -6.84 -11.20
CA VAL A 192 13.76 -5.96 -10.49
C VAL A 192 15.19 -6.37 -10.81
N HIS A 193 15.95 -5.44 -11.38
CA HIS A 193 17.39 -5.61 -11.54
C HIS A 193 18.12 -5.11 -10.31
N VAL A 194 18.86 -5.99 -9.64
CA VAL A 194 19.66 -5.72 -8.46
C VAL A 194 21.10 -5.48 -8.89
N TYR A 195 21.50 -4.21 -8.88
CA TYR A 195 22.84 -3.82 -9.29
C TYR A 195 23.87 -4.16 -8.22
N VAL A 196 25.07 -4.54 -8.68
CA VAL A 196 26.21 -4.76 -7.79
C VAL A 196 26.50 -3.48 -6.99
N PRO A 197 26.67 -3.58 -5.66
CA PRO A 197 26.95 -2.41 -4.83
C PRO A 197 28.20 -1.65 -5.28
N GLN A 198 28.10 -0.32 -5.38
CA GLN A 198 29.24 0.57 -5.64
C GLN A 198 29.95 0.93 -4.34
N VAL A 199 31.27 1.14 -4.40
CA VAL A 199 32.08 1.52 -3.22
C VAL A 199 32.65 2.91 -3.40
N LEU A 200 32.53 3.74 -2.37
CA LEU A 200 33.09 5.10 -2.37
C LEU A 200 34.53 5.16 -1.83
N SER A 201 34.95 4.20 -1.01
CA SER A 201 36.30 4.13 -0.40
C SER A 201 37.04 2.82 -0.73
N SER A 202 38.30 2.91 -1.17
CA SER A 202 39.11 1.73 -1.51
C SER A 202 39.54 0.94 -0.27
N GLY A 203 39.40 -0.39 -0.31
CA GLY A 203 39.86 -1.30 0.75
C GLY A 203 39.37 -2.75 0.57
N LEU A 204 40.22 -3.75 0.86
CA LEU A 204 39.89 -5.18 0.72
C LEU A 204 38.69 -5.60 1.59
N ASP A 205 38.51 -4.97 2.74
CA ASP A 205 37.38 -5.25 3.63
C ASP A 205 36.04 -4.79 3.05
N ASN A 206 36.03 -3.74 2.23
CA ASN A 206 34.83 -3.26 1.54
C ASN A 206 34.46 -4.21 0.39
N VAL A 207 35.45 -4.75 -0.33
CA VAL A 207 35.21 -5.74 -1.41
C VAL A 207 34.58 -7.02 -0.84
N ARG A 208 35.08 -7.52 0.30
CA ARG A 208 34.49 -8.70 0.97
C ARG A 208 33.08 -8.44 1.44
N LEU A 209 32.81 -7.24 1.97
CA LEU A 209 31.48 -6.83 2.40
C LEU A 209 30.48 -6.71 1.24
N ILE A 210 30.91 -6.24 0.06
CA ILE A 210 30.06 -6.26 -1.15
C ILE A 210 29.63 -7.70 -1.46
N ALA A 211 30.61 -8.61 -1.53
CA ALA A 211 30.36 -10.00 -1.89
C ALA A 211 29.41 -10.65 -0.87
N SER A 212 29.69 -10.52 0.43
CA SER A 212 28.84 -11.09 1.48
C SER A 212 27.43 -10.49 1.49
N MET A 213 27.29 -9.18 1.27
CA MET A 213 26.00 -8.51 1.17
C MET A 213 25.21 -8.97 -0.06
N PHE A 214 25.85 -9.04 -1.21
CA PHE A 214 25.21 -9.47 -2.45
C PHE A 214 24.78 -10.94 -2.39
N ASP A 215 25.59 -11.81 -1.78
CA ASP A 215 25.24 -13.21 -1.53
C ASP A 215 24.07 -13.33 -0.55
N ALA A 216 24.03 -12.50 0.50
CA ALA A 216 22.88 -12.44 1.40
C ALA A 216 21.59 -11.99 0.68
N MET A 217 21.67 -11.02 -0.23
CA MET A 217 20.54 -10.59 -1.06
C MET A 217 20.08 -11.69 -2.01
N LYS A 218 21.01 -12.39 -2.69
CA LYS A 218 20.70 -13.55 -3.54
C LYS A 218 20.03 -14.69 -2.77
N ALA A 219 20.36 -14.86 -1.49
CA ALA A 219 19.75 -15.88 -0.64
C ALA A 219 18.35 -15.49 -0.12
N ALA A 220 18.12 -14.19 0.11
CA ALA A 220 16.90 -13.69 0.74
C ALA A 220 15.80 -13.27 -0.26
N PHE A 221 16.17 -12.53 -1.31
CA PHE A 221 15.20 -11.86 -2.18
C PHE A 221 14.37 -12.85 -3.03
N PRO A 222 14.93 -13.90 -3.65
CA PRO A 222 14.15 -14.82 -4.49
C PRO A 222 13.05 -15.59 -3.76
N ARG A 223 13.07 -15.61 -2.43
CA ARG A 223 12.04 -16.27 -1.61
C ARG A 223 10.68 -15.54 -1.68
N PHE A 224 10.63 -14.35 -2.28
CA PHE A 224 9.41 -13.59 -2.52
C PHE A 224 8.93 -13.76 -3.96
N GLY A 225 8.13 -14.80 -4.21
CA GLY A 225 7.77 -15.25 -5.56
C GLY A 225 6.95 -14.30 -6.43
N THR A 226 6.43 -13.18 -5.91
CA THR A 226 5.63 -12.24 -6.71
C THR A 226 6.45 -11.09 -7.32
N THR A 227 7.74 -11.33 -7.54
CA THR A 227 8.69 -10.40 -8.16
C THR A 227 9.84 -11.20 -8.75
N ASN A 228 10.16 -10.95 -10.02
CA ASN A 228 11.29 -11.54 -10.71
C ASN A 228 12.56 -10.75 -10.40
N LEU A 229 13.68 -11.43 -10.17
CA LEU A 229 14.94 -10.81 -9.79
C LEU A 229 16.02 -11.12 -10.81
N LEU A 230 16.70 -10.08 -11.27
CA LEU A 230 17.89 -10.17 -12.09
C LEU A 230 19.07 -9.65 -11.26
N PHE A 231 20.12 -10.46 -11.11
CA PHE A 231 21.36 -10.07 -10.43
C PHE A 231 22.53 -9.89 -11.41
N GLU A 232 22.32 -10.24 -12.67
CA GLU A 232 23.29 -10.12 -13.75
C GLU A 232 22.89 -8.99 -14.68
N ASN A 233 23.91 -8.38 -15.31
CA ASN A 233 23.67 -7.29 -16.25
C ASN A 233 22.77 -7.80 -17.39
N PRO A 234 21.60 -7.18 -17.59
CA PRO A 234 20.65 -7.61 -18.59
C PRO A 234 21.25 -7.38 -19.99
N ALA A 235 21.06 -8.35 -20.89
CA ALA A 235 21.26 -8.11 -22.32
C ALA A 235 20.36 -6.94 -22.79
N ALA A 236 20.74 -6.24 -23.85
CA ALA A 236 19.99 -5.07 -24.34
C ALA A 236 18.50 -5.35 -24.61
N ALA A 237 18.15 -6.59 -25.00
CA ALA A 237 16.76 -7.02 -25.18
C ALA A 237 15.99 -7.19 -23.86
N ALA A 238 16.66 -7.55 -22.76
CA ALA A 238 16.07 -7.69 -21.43
C ALA A 238 15.90 -6.33 -20.72
N ALA A 239 16.70 -5.33 -21.08
CA ALA A 239 16.63 -3.99 -20.50
C ALA A 239 15.24 -3.33 -20.65
N GLY A 240 14.50 -3.64 -21.72
CA GLY A 240 13.13 -3.17 -21.95
C GLY A 240 12.02 -3.89 -21.14
N THR A 241 12.38 -4.88 -20.31
CA THR A 241 11.44 -5.66 -19.48
C THR A 241 11.59 -5.41 -17.99
N ILE A 242 12.52 -4.53 -17.59
CA ILE A 242 12.81 -4.20 -16.19
C ILE A 242 11.80 -3.16 -15.71
N ASP A 243 11.15 -3.45 -14.59
CA ASP A 243 10.24 -2.50 -13.95
C ASP A 243 10.96 -1.64 -12.90
N TYR A 244 11.98 -2.19 -12.23
CA TYR A 244 12.76 -1.46 -11.22
C TYR A 244 14.26 -1.76 -11.27
N GLY A 245 15.06 -0.74 -10.95
CA GLY A 245 16.48 -0.87 -10.60
C GLY A 245 16.70 -0.69 -9.10
N LEU A 246 17.33 -1.65 -8.44
CA LEU A 246 17.81 -1.53 -7.07
C LEU A 246 19.30 -1.23 -7.07
N PHE A 247 19.65 0.00 -6.73
CA PHE A 247 21.02 0.48 -6.64
C PHE A 247 21.46 0.48 -5.19
N SER A 248 22.73 0.12 -4.95
CA SER A 248 23.31 0.18 -3.62
C SER A 248 24.71 0.78 -3.64
N THR A 249 25.03 1.49 -2.56
CA THR A 249 26.33 2.12 -2.32
C THR A 249 26.78 1.76 -0.92
N ILE A 250 28.03 1.31 -0.80
CA ILE A 250 28.65 0.97 0.48
C ILE A 250 29.73 2.00 0.77
N ASP A 251 29.66 2.60 1.95
CA ASP A 251 30.69 3.48 2.48
C ASP A 251 31.22 2.94 3.80
N GLY A 252 32.53 3.02 3.99
CA GLY A 252 33.22 2.47 5.14
C GLY A 252 34.64 2.98 5.22
N ILE A 253 34.93 3.77 6.24
CA ILE A 253 36.29 4.19 6.60
C ILE A 253 36.75 3.30 7.76
N PRO A 254 38.00 2.78 7.76
CA PRO A 254 38.55 2.05 8.90
C PRO A 254 38.38 2.85 10.21
N GLY A 255 37.80 2.23 11.24
CA GLY A 255 37.57 2.87 12.54
C GLY A 255 36.27 3.69 12.66
N ARG A 256 35.41 3.72 11.64
CA ARG A 256 34.05 4.28 11.70
C ARG A 256 32.98 3.23 11.39
N PRO A 257 31.72 3.45 11.80
CA PRO A 257 30.60 2.62 11.34
C PRO A 257 30.52 2.62 9.82
N ARG A 258 30.27 1.45 9.24
CA ARG A 258 30.01 1.30 7.81
C ARG A 258 28.54 1.65 7.53
N SER A 259 28.25 2.12 6.32
CA SER A 259 26.90 2.39 5.86
C SER A 259 26.63 1.72 4.51
N VAL A 260 25.40 1.22 4.35
CA VAL A 260 24.88 0.73 3.08
C VAL A 260 23.65 1.57 2.73
N GLN A 261 23.77 2.34 1.66
CA GLN A 261 22.67 3.12 1.10
C GLN A 261 22.05 2.35 -0.06
N LEU A 262 20.73 2.30 -0.12
CA LEU A 262 19.98 1.68 -1.21
C LEU A 262 18.97 2.65 -1.80
N ARG A 263 18.74 2.52 -3.10
CA ARG A 263 17.69 3.24 -3.83
C ARG A 263 16.98 2.29 -4.79
N LEU A 264 15.67 2.17 -4.63
CA LEU A 264 14.79 1.53 -5.60
C LEU A 264 14.28 2.62 -6.56
N VAL A 265 14.55 2.45 -7.83
CA VAL A 265 14.20 3.38 -8.91
C VAL A 265 13.24 2.68 -9.86
N ASP A 266 12.18 3.34 -10.25
CA ASP A 266 11.29 2.87 -11.31
C ASP A 266 11.95 3.05 -12.67
N ALA A 267 12.00 1.99 -13.47
CA ALA A 267 12.69 2.02 -14.75
C ALA A 267 11.94 2.80 -15.84
N GLY A 268 10.62 2.99 -15.68
CA GLY A 268 9.78 3.66 -16.68
C GLY A 268 9.90 5.17 -16.65
N ASP A 269 9.97 5.79 -15.47
CA ASP A 269 10.06 7.25 -15.29
C ASP A 269 11.36 7.71 -14.62
N GLY A 270 12.22 6.79 -14.17
CA GLY A 270 13.48 7.10 -13.51
C GLY A 270 13.34 7.63 -12.08
N LEU A 271 12.13 7.64 -11.50
CA LEU A 271 11.89 8.20 -10.17
C LEU A 271 12.35 7.24 -9.07
N THR A 272 12.91 7.81 -8.01
CA THR A 272 13.24 7.03 -6.79
C THR A 272 11.95 6.76 -6.02
N VAL A 273 11.56 5.49 -5.99
CA VAL A 273 10.35 4.99 -5.29
C VAL A 273 10.62 4.81 -3.80
N TRP A 274 11.83 4.41 -3.45
CA TRP A 274 12.25 4.21 -2.06
C TRP A 274 13.76 4.34 -1.91
N SER A 275 14.20 4.81 -0.75
CA SER A 275 15.58 4.77 -0.32
C SER A 275 15.69 4.27 1.11
N GLY A 276 16.82 3.64 1.42
CA GLY A 276 17.16 3.19 2.77
C GLY A 276 18.63 3.42 3.07
N ASP A 277 18.94 3.69 4.33
CA ASP A 277 20.31 3.83 4.84
C ASP A 277 20.46 2.93 6.08
N TYR A 278 21.49 2.08 6.07
CA TYR A 278 21.75 1.08 7.10
C TYR A 278 23.17 1.25 7.61
N GLN A 279 23.31 1.70 8.87
CA GLN A 279 24.60 1.84 9.53
C GLN A 279 24.88 0.64 10.44
N PHE A 280 26.13 0.16 10.44
CA PHE A 280 26.55 -0.94 11.30
C PHE A 280 28.04 -0.87 11.64
N SER A 281 28.36 -1.32 12.85
CA SER A 281 29.73 -1.51 13.30
C SER A 281 30.25 -2.85 12.80
N ALA A 282 31.43 -2.85 12.19
CA ALA A 282 32.13 -4.08 11.84
C ALA A 282 32.82 -4.64 13.10
N ASP A 283 32.04 -5.17 14.05
CA ASP A 283 32.64 -5.95 15.13
C ASP A 283 33.09 -7.30 14.59
N ARG A 284 34.33 -7.72 14.91
CA ARG A 284 35.04 -8.79 14.20
C ARG A 284 34.46 -10.19 14.43
N GLN A 285 33.52 -10.37 15.35
CA GLN A 285 33.10 -11.70 15.82
C GLN A 285 31.90 -12.32 15.09
N GLU A 286 31.12 -11.59 14.28
CA GLU A 286 29.97 -12.16 13.55
C GLU A 286 29.99 -11.80 12.06
N THR A 287 30.98 -12.31 11.32
CA THR A 287 31.08 -12.10 9.88
C THR A 287 29.86 -12.72 9.16
N GLY A 288 29.06 -11.93 8.44
CA GLY A 288 27.92 -12.40 7.64
C GLY A 288 26.54 -12.36 8.32
N ALA A 289 26.47 -12.23 9.65
CA ALA A 289 25.17 -12.16 10.36
C ALA A 289 24.46 -10.82 10.10
N VAL A 290 25.23 -9.73 10.08
CA VAL A 290 24.74 -8.37 9.84
C VAL A 290 24.19 -8.25 8.41
N GLU A 291 24.89 -8.78 7.43
CA GLU A 291 24.51 -8.75 6.02
C GLU A 291 23.23 -9.54 5.77
N LYS A 292 23.11 -10.74 6.33
CA LYS A 292 21.88 -11.55 6.27
C LYS A 292 20.69 -10.81 6.89
N ARG A 293 20.88 -10.15 8.03
CA ARG A 293 19.84 -9.35 8.69
C ARG A 293 19.40 -8.17 7.82
N ILE A 294 20.36 -7.40 7.27
CA ILE A 294 20.07 -6.26 6.39
C ILE A 294 19.34 -6.73 5.12
N ALA A 295 19.82 -7.81 4.48
CA ALA A 295 19.17 -8.39 3.31
C ALA A 295 17.72 -8.83 3.62
N ALA A 296 17.48 -9.51 4.75
CA ALA A 296 16.15 -9.90 5.17
C ALA A 296 15.22 -8.71 5.41
N GLU A 297 15.73 -7.63 6.01
CA GLU A 297 14.98 -6.39 6.26
C GLU A 297 14.62 -5.68 4.94
N ILE A 298 15.56 -5.58 4.01
CA ILE A 298 15.30 -5.04 2.67
C ILE A 298 14.26 -5.89 1.94
N ALA A 299 14.43 -7.21 1.94
CA ALA A 299 13.52 -8.11 1.25
C ALA A 299 12.09 -7.98 1.78
N SER A 300 11.96 -7.92 3.11
CA SER A 300 10.68 -7.70 3.81
C SER A 300 10.02 -6.39 3.37
N ARG A 301 10.78 -5.30 3.31
CA ARG A 301 10.25 -3.97 2.97
C ARG A 301 9.86 -3.83 1.51
N LEU A 302 10.63 -4.44 0.60
CA LEU A 302 10.45 -4.25 -0.84
C LEU A 302 9.42 -5.22 -1.44
N PHE A 303 9.54 -6.52 -1.14
CA PHE A 303 8.90 -7.59 -1.92
C PHE A 303 7.67 -8.24 -1.26
N GLN A 304 7.39 -7.97 0.01
CA GLN A 304 6.19 -8.50 0.66
C GLN A 304 4.91 -8.04 -0.06
N PRO A 305 3.78 -8.77 0.08
CA PRO A 305 2.48 -8.41 -0.52
C PRO A 305 2.02 -6.95 -0.28
N PHE A 306 2.55 -6.33 0.77
CA PHE A 306 2.25 -4.96 1.20
C PHE A 306 3.46 -4.03 1.19
N GLY A 307 4.59 -4.49 0.65
CA GLY A 307 5.84 -3.74 0.56
C GLY A 307 5.81 -2.64 -0.50
N VAL A 308 6.95 -1.97 -0.64
CA VAL A 308 7.15 -0.78 -1.50
C VAL A 308 6.74 -1.06 -2.95
N ILE A 309 7.23 -2.16 -3.54
CA ILE A 309 6.98 -2.46 -4.96
C ILE A 309 5.49 -2.68 -5.20
N ARG A 310 4.84 -3.46 -4.33
CA ARG A 310 3.39 -3.71 -4.40
C ARG A 310 2.58 -2.42 -4.30
N ALA A 311 2.91 -1.56 -3.35
CA ALA A 311 2.21 -0.28 -3.15
C ALA A 311 2.40 0.68 -4.35
N HIS A 312 3.60 0.69 -4.93
CA HIS A 312 3.90 1.50 -6.11
C HIS A 312 3.14 0.99 -7.34
N GLN A 313 3.24 -0.31 -7.63
CA GLN A 313 2.54 -0.94 -8.75
C GLN A 313 1.02 -0.77 -8.65
N ARG A 314 0.43 -0.90 -7.46
CA ARG A 314 -0.99 -0.62 -7.25
C ARG A 314 -1.39 0.76 -7.75
N THR A 315 -0.59 1.79 -7.44
CA THR A 315 -0.88 3.17 -7.86
C THR A 315 -0.83 3.30 -9.39
N LYS A 316 0.10 2.62 -10.06
CA LYS A 316 0.19 2.57 -11.52
C LYS A 316 -1.00 1.85 -12.16
N HIS A 317 -1.37 0.67 -11.65
CA HIS A 317 -2.49 -0.11 -12.17
C HIS A 317 -3.82 0.63 -12.03
N LEU A 318 -4.10 1.19 -10.84
CA LEU A 318 -5.35 1.92 -10.58
C LEU A 318 -5.51 3.19 -11.44
N SER A 319 -4.41 3.80 -11.89
CA SER A 319 -4.45 5.07 -12.64
C SER A 319 -4.48 4.89 -14.16
N SER A 320 -4.00 3.77 -14.69
CA SER A 320 -3.73 3.65 -16.13
C SER A 320 -4.14 2.31 -16.76
N ASN A 321 -4.57 1.32 -15.96
CA ASN A 321 -4.74 -0.07 -16.42
C ASN A 321 -3.50 -0.66 -17.11
N ALA A 322 -2.32 -0.03 -17.00
CA ALA A 322 -1.08 -0.51 -17.58
C ALA A 322 -0.53 -1.71 -16.79
N GLY A 323 0.19 -2.62 -17.44
CA GLY A 323 0.86 -3.77 -16.83
C GLY A 323 0.32 -5.13 -17.29
N ASP A 324 0.94 -6.22 -16.81
CA ASP A 324 0.51 -7.58 -17.12
C ASP A 324 -0.80 -7.92 -16.37
N PRO A 325 -1.83 -8.43 -17.06
CA PRO A 325 -3.11 -8.76 -16.42
C PRO A 325 -2.99 -9.81 -15.32
N ARG A 326 -2.01 -10.73 -15.37
CA ARG A 326 -1.77 -11.72 -14.32
C ARG A 326 -1.44 -11.04 -12.99
N TYR A 327 -0.46 -10.15 -13.03
CA TYR A 327 -0.03 -9.42 -11.84
C TYR A 327 -1.12 -8.50 -11.31
N ARG A 328 -1.92 -7.88 -12.20
CA ARG A 328 -3.05 -7.03 -11.81
C ARG A 328 -4.07 -7.77 -10.93
N CYS A 329 -4.53 -8.96 -11.34
CA CYS A 329 -5.46 -9.75 -10.52
C CYS A 329 -4.87 -10.08 -9.14
N VAL A 330 -3.56 -10.35 -9.06
CA VAL A 330 -2.88 -10.62 -7.78
C VAL A 330 -2.82 -9.37 -6.88
N VAL A 331 -2.61 -8.19 -7.46
CA VAL A 331 -2.67 -6.90 -6.73
C VAL A 331 -4.07 -6.67 -6.19
N GLU A 332 -5.11 -6.85 -7.00
CA GLU A 332 -6.51 -6.67 -6.60
C GLU A 332 -6.91 -7.64 -5.49
N ALA A 333 -6.50 -8.91 -5.60
CA ALA A 333 -6.70 -9.89 -4.53
C ALA A 333 -6.08 -9.40 -3.22
N SER A 334 -4.83 -8.91 -3.23
CA SER A 334 -4.17 -8.39 -2.03
C SER A 334 -4.88 -7.17 -1.43
N GLU A 335 -5.41 -6.28 -2.26
CA GLU A 335 -6.11 -5.07 -1.80
C GLU A 335 -7.50 -5.36 -1.23
N SER A 336 -8.20 -6.38 -1.75
CA SER A 336 -9.49 -6.81 -1.19
C SER A 336 -9.39 -7.23 0.29
N PHE A 337 -8.21 -7.73 0.72
CA PHE A 337 -7.95 -8.09 2.12
C PHE A 337 -7.79 -6.88 3.04
N ARG A 338 -7.48 -5.70 2.48
CA ARG A 338 -7.34 -4.44 3.21
C ARG A 338 -8.65 -3.65 3.26
N SER A 339 -9.40 -3.62 2.16
CA SER A 339 -10.63 -2.82 2.07
C SER A 339 -11.80 -3.45 2.82
N PHE A 340 -11.83 -4.79 2.95
CA PHE A 340 -12.98 -5.54 3.45
C PHE A 340 -14.30 -5.20 2.70
N ASP A 341 -14.21 -4.75 1.45
CA ASP A 341 -15.37 -4.50 0.58
C ASP A 341 -15.77 -5.81 -0.13
N PRO A 342 -16.98 -6.35 0.10
CA PRO A 342 -17.45 -7.57 -0.57
C PRO A 342 -17.41 -7.48 -2.10
N ARG A 343 -17.59 -6.29 -2.69
CA ARG A 343 -17.56 -6.11 -4.15
C ARG A 343 -16.15 -6.24 -4.70
N GLN A 344 -15.17 -5.64 -4.02
CA GLN A 344 -13.75 -5.78 -4.41
C GLN A 344 -13.28 -7.22 -4.25
N HIS A 345 -13.75 -7.91 -3.21
CA HIS A 345 -13.50 -9.33 -3.01
C HIS A 345 -14.04 -10.18 -4.18
N VAL A 346 -15.31 -10.00 -4.55
CA VAL A 346 -15.92 -10.72 -5.68
C VAL A 346 -15.20 -10.41 -6.99
N GLY A 347 -14.88 -9.13 -7.26
CA GLY A 347 -14.16 -8.73 -8.46
C GLY A 347 -12.78 -9.39 -8.57
N ALA A 348 -12.00 -9.39 -7.48
CA ALA A 348 -10.69 -10.03 -7.47
C ALA A 348 -10.77 -11.56 -7.66
N ARG A 349 -11.80 -12.21 -7.09
CA ARG A 349 -12.03 -13.64 -7.26
C ARG A 349 -12.35 -13.96 -8.72
N ASP A 350 -13.31 -13.25 -9.29
CA ASP A 350 -13.74 -13.47 -10.67
C ASP A 350 -12.58 -13.18 -11.66
N CYS A 351 -11.71 -12.20 -11.37
CA CYS A 351 -10.47 -11.94 -12.11
C CYS A 351 -9.55 -13.18 -12.11
N LEU A 352 -9.25 -13.71 -10.92
CA LEU A 352 -8.37 -14.87 -10.76
C LEU A 352 -8.95 -16.16 -11.35
N GLU A 353 -10.25 -16.40 -11.21
CA GLU A 353 -10.94 -17.56 -11.80
C GLU A 353 -10.84 -17.54 -13.35
N GLN A 354 -11.11 -16.39 -13.96
CA GLN A 354 -10.94 -16.23 -15.42
C GLN A 354 -9.48 -16.33 -15.85
N LEU A 355 -8.56 -15.82 -15.03
CA LEU A 355 -7.14 -15.82 -15.32
C LEU A 355 -6.56 -17.24 -15.35
N ILE A 356 -6.79 -18.04 -14.31
CA ILE A 356 -6.24 -19.40 -14.24
C ILE A 356 -6.86 -20.34 -15.28
N ALA A 357 -8.08 -20.05 -15.74
CA ALA A 357 -8.71 -20.78 -16.85
C ALA A 357 -7.95 -20.58 -18.18
N ARG A 358 -7.35 -19.40 -18.37
CA ARG A 358 -6.53 -19.07 -19.56
C ARG A 358 -5.05 -19.39 -19.37
N HIS A 359 -4.57 -19.35 -18.13
CA HIS A 359 -3.18 -19.58 -17.74
C HIS A 359 -3.11 -20.66 -16.65
N PRO A 360 -3.33 -21.94 -16.99
CA PRO A 360 -3.38 -23.05 -16.02
C PRO A 360 -2.03 -23.41 -15.41
N ASP A 361 -0.96 -22.76 -15.88
CA ASP A 361 0.43 -22.82 -15.41
C ASP A 361 0.75 -21.69 -14.39
N PHE A 362 -0.15 -20.73 -14.19
CA PHE A 362 0.08 -19.59 -13.31
C PHE A 362 -0.11 -19.92 -11.82
N ALA A 363 0.94 -20.46 -11.19
CA ALA A 363 0.94 -20.93 -9.80
C ALA A 363 0.41 -19.90 -8.78
N ASP A 364 0.85 -18.64 -8.86
CA ASP A 364 0.41 -17.60 -7.92
C ASP A 364 -1.08 -17.29 -8.06
N GLY A 365 -1.66 -17.41 -9.25
CA GLY A 365 -3.10 -17.22 -9.43
C GLY A 365 -3.91 -18.19 -8.58
N PHE A 366 -3.49 -19.46 -8.55
CA PHE A 366 -4.10 -20.48 -7.70
C PHE A 366 -3.91 -20.20 -6.20
N ALA A 367 -2.70 -19.76 -5.79
CA ALA A 367 -2.44 -19.43 -4.38
C ALA A 367 -3.31 -18.26 -3.90
N TYR A 368 -3.37 -17.17 -4.66
CA TYR A 368 -4.18 -16.00 -4.29
C TYR A 368 -5.69 -16.29 -4.39
N LEU A 369 -6.12 -17.20 -5.26
CA LEU A 369 -7.51 -17.66 -5.29
C LEU A 369 -7.86 -18.50 -4.04
N ALA A 370 -6.94 -19.33 -3.54
CA ALA A 370 -7.12 -20.02 -2.25
C ALA A 370 -7.34 -19.02 -1.11
N ALA A 371 -6.58 -17.91 -1.11
CA ALA A 371 -6.75 -16.84 -0.14
C ALA A 371 -8.18 -16.29 -0.18
N LEU A 372 -8.70 -15.99 -1.37
CA LEU A 372 -10.05 -15.46 -1.53
C LEU A 372 -11.11 -16.46 -1.08
N TYR A 373 -10.99 -17.74 -1.41
CA TYR A 373 -11.93 -18.75 -0.89
C TYR A 373 -11.86 -18.90 0.64
N TYR A 374 -10.68 -18.76 1.24
CA TYR A 374 -10.56 -18.73 2.69
C TYR A 374 -11.26 -17.50 3.30
N ARG A 375 -11.15 -16.33 2.66
CA ARG A 375 -11.84 -15.11 3.06
C ARG A 375 -13.35 -15.21 2.88
N GLU A 376 -13.81 -15.84 1.81
CA GLU A 376 -15.22 -16.17 1.58
C GLU A 376 -15.76 -17.06 2.71
N PHE A 377 -15.01 -18.07 3.17
CA PHE A 377 -15.39 -18.86 4.34
C PHE A 377 -15.51 -18.01 5.61
N GLN A 378 -14.54 -17.12 5.87
CA GLN A 378 -14.52 -16.31 7.08
C GLN A 378 -15.65 -15.28 7.15
N LEU A 379 -15.92 -14.59 6.05
CA LEU A 379 -16.82 -13.42 6.03
C LEU A 379 -18.09 -13.61 5.20
N GLY A 380 -18.25 -14.72 4.48
CA GLY A 380 -19.37 -14.97 3.57
C GLY A 380 -19.34 -14.11 2.30
N PHE A 381 -18.23 -13.43 2.01
CA PHE A 381 -18.14 -12.52 0.88
C PHE A 381 -18.25 -13.27 -0.45
N GLY A 382 -19.27 -12.95 -1.25
CA GLY A 382 -19.40 -13.49 -2.60
C GLY A 382 -19.89 -14.94 -2.69
N ALA A 383 -20.32 -15.54 -1.59
CA ALA A 383 -20.88 -16.90 -1.58
C ALA A 383 -22.14 -16.99 -2.47
N LYS A 384 -22.20 -17.98 -3.35
CA LYS A 384 -23.35 -18.25 -4.22
C LYS A 384 -24.04 -19.55 -3.79
N ALA A 385 -25.36 -19.58 -3.88
CA ALA A 385 -26.14 -20.79 -3.64
C ALA A 385 -25.75 -21.86 -4.67
N GLY A 386 -25.47 -23.09 -4.21
CA GLY A 386 -25.07 -24.21 -5.06
C GLY A 386 -23.56 -24.34 -5.30
N ASP A 387 -22.75 -23.35 -4.90
CA ASP A 387 -21.29 -23.51 -4.92
C ASP A 387 -20.86 -24.62 -3.95
N ALA A 388 -19.83 -25.38 -4.32
CA ALA A 388 -19.14 -26.24 -3.37
C ALA A 388 -18.59 -25.39 -2.20
N PRO A 389 -18.50 -25.94 -0.97
CA PRO A 389 -18.01 -25.22 0.19
C PRO A 389 -16.69 -24.49 -0.11
N ALA A 390 -16.58 -23.24 0.34
CA ALA A 390 -15.44 -22.38 0.00
C ALA A 390 -14.09 -23.01 0.40
N LEU A 391 -14.02 -23.71 1.54
CA LEU A 391 -12.82 -24.42 1.96
C LEU A 391 -12.46 -25.63 1.08
N ASP A 392 -13.44 -26.31 0.46
CA ASP A 392 -13.17 -27.39 -0.51
C ASP A 392 -12.58 -26.81 -1.80
N ARG A 393 -13.12 -25.69 -2.28
CA ARG A 393 -12.58 -24.94 -3.42
C ARG A 393 -11.16 -24.44 -3.12
N GLY A 394 -10.98 -23.81 -1.96
CA GLY A 394 -9.69 -23.35 -1.45
C GLY A 394 -8.64 -24.45 -1.39
N LEU A 395 -9.00 -25.64 -0.91
CA LEU A 395 -8.05 -26.74 -0.77
C LEU A 395 -7.56 -27.25 -2.13
N ARG A 396 -8.46 -27.33 -3.12
CA ARG A 396 -8.08 -27.75 -4.48
C ARG A 396 -7.09 -26.79 -5.12
N VAL A 397 -7.38 -25.49 -5.08
CA VAL A 397 -6.51 -24.50 -5.73
C VAL A 397 -5.21 -24.28 -4.95
N ALA A 398 -5.21 -24.38 -3.61
CA ALA A 398 -3.97 -24.33 -2.82
C ALA A 398 -3.03 -25.51 -3.16
N ARG A 399 -3.56 -26.73 -3.29
CA ARG A 399 -2.77 -27.90 -3.73
C ARG A 399 -2.24 -27.72 -5.14
N ARG A 400 -3.07 -27.22 -6.06
CA ARG A 400 -2.65 -26.95 -7.44
C ARG A 400 -1.51 -25.92 -7.51
N ALA A 401 -1.55 -24.88 -6.68
CA ALA A 401 -0.46 -23.90 -6.59
C ALA A 401 0.87 -24.55 -6.18
N ILE A 402 0.84 -25.51 -5.24
CA ILE A 402 2.02 -26.25 -4.78
C ILE A 402 2.51 -27.23 -5.86
N GLU A 403 1.61 -27.91 -6.57
CA GLU A 403 1.98 -28.79 -7.69
C GLU A 403 2.74 -28.02 -8.78
N LEU A 404 2.29 -26.79 -9.08
CA LEU A 404 2.91 -25.92 -10.08
C LEU A 404 4.22 -25.29 -9.57
N ASN A 405 4.29 -24.95 -8.29
CA ASN A 405 5.49 -24.39 -7.67
C ASN A 405 5.70 -24.96 -6.25
N PRO A 406 6.45 -26.08 -6.12
CA PRO A 406 6.72 -26.73 -4.83
C PRO A 406 7.61 -25.92 -3.87
N GLU A 407 8.18 -24.80 -4.33
CA GLU A 407 9.02 -23.89 -3.54
C GLU A 407 8.27 -22.61 -3.14
N SER A 408 6.99 -22.48 -3.48
CA SER A 408 6.18 -21.31 -3.14
C SER A 408 5.79 -21.30 -1.66
N ALA A 409 6.50 -20.50 -0.85
CA ALA A 409 6.12 -20.25 0.55
C ALA A 409 4.67 -19.73 0.67
N ARG A 410 4.22 -18.90 -0.29
CA ARG A 410 2.85 -18.37 -0.32
C ARG A 410 1.82 -19.48 -0.53
N ALA A 411 2.07 -20.42 -1.43
CA ALA A 411 1.16 -21.53 -1.68
C ALA A 411 0.97 -22.41 -0.42
N TYR A 412 2.08 -22.72 0.28
CA TYR A 412 2.00 -23.43 1.57
C TYR A 412 1.31 -22.63 2.66
N GLN A 413 1.51 -21.30 2.71
CA GLN A 413 0.77 -20.45 3.64
C GLN A 413 -0.75 -20.49 3.37
N MET A 414 -1.16 -20.49 2.10
CA MET A 414 -2.59 -20.55 1.77
C MET A 414 -3.17 -21.94 2.04
N LEU A 415 -2.40 -23.01 1.83
CA LEU A 415 -2.78 -24.36 2.27
C LEU A 415 -2.95 -24.42 3.79
N PHE A 416 -2.02 -23.84 4.55
CA PHE A 416 -2.11 -23.71 6.01
C PHE A 416 -3.41 -23.00 6.42
N ALA A 417 -3.70 -21.85 5.81
CA ALA A 417 -4.91 -21.08 6.12
C ALA A 417 -6.19 -21.88 5.88
N VAL A 418 -6.28 -22.57 4.74
CA VAL A 418 -7.44 -23.37 4.36
C VAL A 418 -7.61 -24.59 5.29
N LEU A 419 -6.54 -25.36 5.54
CA LEU A 419 -6.59 -26.53 6.42
C LEU A 419 -6.96 -26.14 7.86
N PHE A 420 -6.47 -25.00 8.32
CA PHE A 420 -6.85 -24.45 9.62
C PHE A 420 -8.36 -24.13 9.68
N GLY A 421 -8.92 -23.54 8.62
CA GLY A 421 -10.37 -23.34 8.49
C GLY A 421 -11.17 -24.65 8.48
N ARG A 422 -10.59 -25.70 7.89
CA ARG A 422 -11.17 -27.06 7.91
C ARG A 422 -11.01 -27.78 9.25
N ARG A 423 -10.28 -27.19 10.20
CA ARG A 423 -9.94 -27.77 11.51
C ARG A 423 -9.05 -29.00 11.45
N ASP A 424 -8.36 -29.21 10.32
CA ASP A 424 -7.31 -30.22 10.21
C ASP A 424 -5.99 -29.60 10.70
N LEU A 425 -5.87 -29.45 12.02
CA LEU A 425 -4.82 -28.63 12.64
C LEU A 425 -3.42 -29.23 12.44
N ASP A 426 -3.28 -30.55 12.47
CA ASP A 426 -2.00 -31.22 12.25
C ASP A 426 -1.47 -30.94 10.84
N ALA A 427 -2.29 -31.16 9.82
CA ALA A 427 -1.92 -30.87 8.44
C ALA A 427 -1.73 -29.36 8.20
N ALA A 428 -2.53 -28.53 8.87
CA ALA A 428 -2.40 -27.08 8.80
C ALA A 428 -1.01 -26.63 9.29
N PHE A 429 -0.62 -26.99 10.52
CA PHE A 429 0.66 -26.57 11.07
C PHE A 429 1.85 -27.18 10.31
N ALA A 430 1.75 -28.40 9.79
CA ALA A 430 2.77 -28.95 8.89
C ALA A 430 2.97 -28.10 7.62
N ALA A 431 1.87 -27.62 7.00
CA ALA A 431 1.96 -26.70 5.87
C ALA A 431 2.54 -25.32 6.28
N GLY A 432 2.17 -24.82 7.47
CA GLY A 432 2.71 -23.58 8.03
C GLY A 432 4.22 -23.64 8.28
N GLU A 433 4.71 -24.73 8.87
CA GLU A 433 6.14 -24.98 9.08
C GLU A 433 6.90 -25.05 7.76
N ARG A 434 6.30 -25.68 6.73
CA ARG A 434 6.89 -25.69 5.38
C ARG A 434 6.96 -24.28 4.78
N ALA A 435 5.93 -23.46 4.96
CA ALA A 435 5.93 -22.06 4.51
C ALA A 435 7.05 -21.24 5.19
N LEU A 436 7.23 -21.41 6.50
CA LEU A 436 8.31 -20.77 7.27
C LEU A 436 9.70 -21.22 6.81
N ALA A 437 9.88 -22.51 6.56
CA ALA A 437 11.16 -23.04 6.09
C ALA A 437 11.55 -22.48 4.71
N LEU A 438 10.57 -22.33 3.82
CA LEU A 438 10.76 -21.76 2.49
C LEU A 438 11.09 -20.27 2.56
N ASN A 439 10.33 -19.49 3.32
CA ASN A 439 10.57 -18.06 3.49
C ASN A 439 10.48 -17.60 4.96
N PRO A 440 11.57 -17.68 5.74
CA PRO A 440 11.61 -17.19 7.11
C PRO A 440 11.68 -15.66 7.21
N PHE A 441 11.83 -14.96 6.09
CA PHE A 441 11.90 -13.50 6.02
C PHE A 441 10.54 -12.86 5.75
N ASP A 442 9.52 -13.65 5.40
CA ASP A 442 8.17 -13.12 5.20
C ASP A 442 7.46 -12.97 6.56
N ARG A 443 7.44 -11.73 7.05
CA ARG A 443 6.82 -11.36 8.32
C ARG A 443 5.33 -11.68 8.37
N ILE A 444 4.64 -11.70 7.22
CA ILE A 444 3.23 -12.11 7.17
C ILE A 444 3.09 -13.60 7.47
N ILE A 445 3.97 -14.45 6.92
CA ILE A 445 3.95 -15.90 7.21
C ILE A 445 4.26 -16.15 8.68
N VAL A 446 5.27 -15.46 9.23
CA VAL A 446 5.64 -15.57 10.66
C VAL A 446 4.48 -15.15 11.56
N SER A 447 3.83 -14.01 11.28
CA SER A 447 2.66 -13.56 12.04
C SER A 447 1.44 -14.45 11.89
N ASP A 448 1.17 -14.99 10.70
CA ASP A 448 0.04 -15.89 10.46
C ASP A 448 0.23 -17.21 11.22
N TYR A 449 1.45 -17.74 11.25
CA TYR A 449 1.82 -18.92 12.05
C TYR A 449 1.70 -18.66 13.55
N GLY A 450 2.36 -17.61 14.06
CA GLY A 450 2.32 -17.23 15.46
C GLY A 450 0.90 -16.91 15.94
N GLY A 451 0.15 -16.14 15.15
CA GLY A 451 -1.23 -15.79 15.44
C GLY A 451 -2.15 -17.00 15.52
N ARG A 452 -2.02 -17.95 14.60
CA ARG A 452 -2.83 -19.18 14.61
C ARG A 452 -2.48 -20.12 15.76
N LEU A 453 -1.24 -20.12 16.26
CA LEU A 453 -0.90 -20.78 17.53
C LEU A 453 -1.70 -20.17 18.69
N ILE A 454 -1.80 -18.84 18.77
CA ILE A 454 -2.61 -18.14 19.80
C ILE A 454 -4.09 -18.52 19.66
N LEU A 455 -4.62 -18.55 18.43
CA LEU A 455 -6.01 -18.92 18.16
C LEU A 455 -6.36 -20.36 18.59
N VAL A 456 -5.37 -21.23 18.75
CA VAL A 456 -5.54 -22.61 19.25
C VAL A 456 -5.08 -22.80 20.69
N GLY A 457 -4.94 -21.71 21.45
CA GLY A 457 -4.59 -21.75 22.87
C GLY A 457 -3.09 -21.93 23.16
N GLN A 458 -2.24 -22.07 22.15
CA GLN A 458 -0.78 -22.13 22.33
C GLN A 458 -0.18 -20.73 22.44
N VAL A 459 -0.64 -19.99 23.45
CA VAL A 459 -0.42 -18.54 23.58
C VAL A 459 1.06 -18.18 23.70
N GLU A 460 1.81 -18.83 24.58
CA GLU A 460 3.23 -18.54 24.79
C GLU A 460 4.05 -18.76 23.52
N ARG A 461 3.88 -19.91 22.87
CA ARG A 461 4.54 -20.24 21.60
C ARG A 461 4.18 -19.24 20.51
N GLY A 462 2.89 -18.90 20.40
CA GLY A 462 2.43 -17.94 19.41
C GLY A 462 2.99 -16.54 19.63
N MET A 463 2.97 -16.05 20.88
CA MET A 463 3.53 -14.75 21.24
C MET A 463 5.04 -14.68 21.01
N ALA A 464 5.79 -15.77 21.20
CA ALA A 464 7.21 -15.82 20.87
C ALA A 464 7.47 -15.54 19.38
N TYR A 465 6.64 -16.07 18.48
CA TYR A 465 6.70 -15.73 17.05
C TYR A 465 6.27 -14.29 16.79
N MET A 466 5.18 -13.82 17.42
CA MET A 466 4.72 -12.43 17.23
C MET A 466 5.77 -11.40 17.67
N GLN A 467 6.55 -11.68 18.72
CA GLN A 467 7.64 -10.81 19.19
C GLN A 467 8.84 -10.76 18.24
N GLN A 468 9.11 -11.84 17.50
CA GLN A 468 10.15 -11.84 16.46
C GLN A 468 9.77 -10.96 15.28
N VAL A 469 8.47 -10.77 15.07
CA VAL A 469 7.95 -9.90 14.03
C VAL A 469 8.09 -8.46 14.50
N GLY A 470 9.26 -7.88 14.23
CA GLY A 470 9.50 -6.44 14.35
C GLY A 470 8.61 -5.64 13.37
N ASP A 471 9.03 -4.45 12.98
CA ASP A 471 8.25 -3.59 12.08
C ASP A 471 7.87 -4.25 10.71
N ILE A 472 6.62 -4.69 10.52
CA ILE A 472 6.10 -5.24 9.25
C ILE A 472 6.00 -4.15 8.15
N GLY A 473 6.32 -2.90 8.50
CA GLY A 473 6.16 -1.71 7.70
C GLY A 473 5.28 -0.70 8.44
N ALA A 474 5.23 0.53 7.92
CA ALA A 474 4.63 1.68 8.60
C ALA A 474 3.17 1.49 9.11
N ILE A 475 2.43 0.48 8.62
CA ILE A 475 1.09 0.15 9.08
C ILE A 475 0.94 -1.37 9.20
N ARG A 476 0.73 -1.87 10.43
CA ARG A 476 0.43 -3.28 10.70
C ARG A 476 -1.04 -3.60 10.38
N PRO A 477 -1.38 -4.73 9.75
CA PRO A 477 -2.77 -5.07 9.44
C PRO A 477 -3.62 -5.34 10.68
N SER A 478 -4.93 -5.11 10.58
CA SER A 478 -5.87 -5.32 11.71
C SER A 478 -5.88 -6.75 12.26
N TRP A 479 -5.69 -7.76 11.42
CA TRP A 479 -5.60 -9.15 11.87
C TRP A 479 -4.35 -9.43 12.71
N TYR A 480 -3.24 -8.72 12.45
CA TYR A 480 -2.03 -8.82 13.27
C TYR A 480 -2.31 -8.31 14.68
N HIS A 481 -2.89 -7.10 14.76
CA HIS A 481 -3.28 -6.49 16.04
C HIS A 481 -4.25 -7.37 16.80
N PHE A 482 -5.18 -8.04 16.11
CA PHE A 482 -6.07 -9.00 16.76
C PHE A 482 -5.34 -10.19 17.38
N TYR A 483 -4.33 -10.76 16.70
CA TYR A 483 -3.54 -11.86 17.27
C TYR A 483 -2.80 -11.45 18.54
N VAL A 484 -2.13 -10.29 18.52
CA VAL A 484 -1.39 -9.78 19.68
C VAL A 484 -2.36 -9.40 20.80
N PHE A 485 -3.49 -8.75 20.47
CA PHE A 485 -4.60 -8.51 21.40
C PHE A 485 -5.01 -9.80 22.11
N LEU A 486 -5.31 -10.86 21.35
CA LEU A 486 -5.80 -12.11 21.90
C LEU A 486 -4.74 -12.76 22.80
N GLY A 487 -3.46 -12.67 22.43
CA GLY A 487 -2.36 -13.14 23.27
C GLY A 487 -2.33 -12.46 24.63
N HIS A 488 -2.30 -11.12 24.66
CA HIS A 488 -2.37 -10.35 25.91
C HIS A 488 -3.65 -10.61 26.70
N TYR A 489 -4.78 -10.70 26.01
CA TYR A 489 -6.08 -10.90 26.63
C TYR A 489 -6.18 -12.26 27.34
N LEU A 490 -5.68 -13.31 26.70
CA LEU A 490 -5.70 -14.65 27.26
C LEU A 490 -4.76 -14.80 28.46
N THR A 491 -3.64 -14.07 28.50
CA THR A 491 -2.71 -14.04 29.64
C THR A 491 -3.08 -13.04 30.74
N GLY A 492 -4.18 -12.27 30.57
CA GLY A 492 -4.65 -11.30 31.56
C GLY A 492 -3.94 -9.95 31.54
N ASP A 493 -3.15 -9.66 30.50
CA ASP A 493 -2.55 -8.33 30.28
C ASP A 493 -3.58 -7.39 29.65
N VAL A 494 -4.44 -6.81 30.49
CA VAL A 494 -5.51 -5.92 30.06
C VAL A 494 -4.98 -4.67 29.37
N ALA A 495 -3.82 -4.14 29.79
CA ALA A 495 -3.24 -2.94 29.22
C ALA A 495 -2.70 -3.19 27.79
N GLY A 496 -1.95 -4.28 27.61
CA GLY A 496 -1.48 -4.72 26.30
C GLY A 496 -2.64 -5.03 25.34
N ALA A 497 -3.66 -5.73 25.84
CA ALA A 497 -4.86 -6.03 25.07
C ALA A 497 -5.58 -4.74 24.61
N ALA A 498 -5.82 -3.79 25.51
CA ALA A 498 -6.46 -2.53 25.16
C ALA A 498 -5.65 -1.70 24.16
N SER A 499 -4.33 -1.67 24.31
CA SER A 499 -3.42 -1.01 23.37
C SER A 499 -3.60 -1.58 21.95
N GLU A 500 -3.50 -2.91 21.80
CA GLU A 500 -3.62 -3.57 20.49
C GLU A 500 -5.04 -3.46 19.89
N ALA A 501 -6.08 -3.60 20.71
CA ALA A 501 -7.46 -3.43 20.27
C ALA A 501 -7.72 -2.02 19.70
N SER A 502 -7.09 -0.99 20.28
CA SER A 502 -7.22 0.40 19.81
C SER A 502 -6.57 0.65 18.43
N GLN A 503 -5.57 -0.16 18.06
CA GLN A 503 -4.92 -0.08 16.74
C GLN A 503 -5.80 -0.67 15.63
N ILE A 504 -6.81 -1.47 15.98
CA ILE A 504 -7.76 -2.04 15.02
C ILE A 504 -8.79 -0.97 14.66
N THR A 505 -8.41 -0.08 13.74
CA THR A 505 -9.22 1.08 13.35
C THR A 505 -10.11 0.85 12.13
N VAL A 506 -9.90 -0.24 11.38
CA VAL A 506 -10.63 -0.57 10.16
C VAL A 506 -12.05 -1.04 10.52
N PRO A 507 -13.10 -0.23 10.26
CA PRO A 507 -14.45 -0.52 10.74
C PRO A 507 -15.01 -1.86 10.23
N PRO A 508 -14.81 -2.29 8.98
CA PRO A 508 -15.38 -3.55 8.53
C PRO A 508 -14.67 -4.82 9.02
N PHE A 509 -13.74 -4.80 9.99
CA PHE A 509 -13.19 -6.04 10.54
C PHE A 509 -13.96 -6.51 11.78
N PRO A 510 -14.76 -7.61 11.72
CA PRO A 510 -15.65 -8.00 12.83
C PRO A 510 -14.92 -8.30 14.15
N LEU A 511 -13.77 -8.97 14.07
CA LEU A 511 -12.95 -9.26 15.24
C LEU A 511 -12.35 -8.00 15.89
N GLY A 512 -12.29 -6.89 15.17
CA GLY A 512 -11.93 -5.60 15.75
C GLY A 512 -12.96 -5.10 16.76
N TYR A 513 -14.26 -5.26 16.48
CA TYR A 513 -15.31 -4.94 17.44
C TYR A 513 -15.28 -5.89 18.64
N VAL A 514 -15.06 -7.19 18.40
CA VAL A 514 -14.91 -8.17 19.48
C VAL A 514 -13.75 -7.79 20.40
N ALA A 515 -12.59 -7.49 19.83
CA ALA A 515 -11.41 -7.10 20.60
C ALA A 515 -11.63 -5.83 21.42
N ARG A 516 -12.19 -4.78 20.81
CA ARG A 516 -12.48 -3.52 21.52
C ARG A 516 -13.53 -3.71 22.60
N ALA A 517 -14.60 -4.48 22.34
CA ALA A 517 -15.64 -4.74 23.32
C ALA A 517 -15.09 -5.48 24.55
N LEU A 518 -14.30 -6.53 24.33
CA LEU A 518 -13.64 -7.28 25.40
C LEU A 518 -12.63 -6.43 26.16
N ALA A 519 -11.79 -5.65 25.46
CA ALA A 519 -10.79 -4.79 26.08
C ALA A 519 -11.41 -3.72 27.00
N VAL A 520 -12.41 -2.96 26.53
CA VAL A 520 -13.06 -1.93 27.36
C VAL A 520 -13.94 -2.56 28.44
N GLY A 521 -14.51 -3.74 28.19
CA GLY A 521 -15.23 -4.52 29.18
C GLY A 521 -14.34 -4.97 30.34
N ALA A 522 -13.14 -5.45 30.04
CA ALA A 522 -12.13 -5.83 31.03
C ALA A 522 -11.61 -4.63 31.85
N GLN A 523 -11.70 -3.42 31.32
CA GLN A 523 -11.44 -2.17 32.05
C GLN A 523 -12.64 -1.69 32.89
N GLY A 524 -13.77 -2.38 32.85
CA GLY A 524 -14.99 -2.07 33.59
C GLY A 524 -16.01 -1.19 32.86
N ASP A 525 -15.72 -0.69 31.65
CA ASP A 525 -16.66 0.13 30.88
C ASP A 525 -17.61 -0.75 30.05
N ARG A 526 -18.60 -1.33 30.74
CA ARG A 526 -19.66 -2.13 30.13
C ARG A 526 -20.51 -1.34 29.12
N ALA A 527 -20.61 -0.01 29.28
CA ALA A 527 -21.40 0.80 28.36
C ALA A 527 -20.67 0.98 27.03
N ALA A 528 -19.34 1.19 27.04
CA ALA A 528 -18.52 1.20 25.84
C ALA A 528 -18.51 -0.16 25.15
N ALA A 529 -18.41 -1.25 25.91
CA ALA A 529 -18.43 -2.60 25.35
C ALA A 529 -19.73 -2.87 24.55
N ARG A 530 -20.89 -2.52 25.13
CA ARG A 530 -22.19 -2.64 24.45
C ARG A 530 -22.24 -1.86 23.13
N ARG A 531 -21.73 -0.63 23.11
CA ARG A 531 -21.70 0.18 21.86
C ARG A 531 -20.86 -0.47 20.77
N GLU A 532 -19.75 -1.11 21.10
CA GLU A 532 -18.95 -1.86 20.12
C GLU A 532 -19.70 -3.08 19.58
N LEU A 533 -20.43 -3.80 20.43
CA LEU A 533 -21.25 -4.94 20.02
C LEU A 533 -22.46 -4.54 19.18
N GLU A 534 -23.11 -3.42 19.51
CA GLU A 534 -24.19 -2.86 18.68
C GLU A 534 -23.68 -2.52 17.27
N ARG A 535 -22.49 -1.93 17.16
CA ARG A 535 -21.84 -1.67 15.86
C ARG A 535 -21.52 -2.95 15.10
N LEU A 536 -21.01 -3.98 15.79
CA LEU A 536 -20.77 -5.30 15.20
C LEU A 536 -22.06 -5.87 14.63
N HIS A 537 -23.15 -5.88 15.39
CA HIS A 537 -24.45 -6.42 14.95
C HIS A 537 -25.09 -5.60 13.83
N ALA A 538 -24.87 -4.28 13.80
CA ALA A 538 -25.37 -3.43 12.73
C ALA A 538 -24.70 -3.72 11.39
N LEU A 539 -23.39 -4.01 11.39
CA LEU A 539 -22.62 -4.31 10.18
C LEU A 539 -22.64 -5.79 9.82
N TYR A 540 -22.76 -6.66 10.81
CA TYR A 540 -22.71 -8.11 10.67
C TYR A 540 -23.86 -8.78 11.44
N PRO A 541 -25.10 -8.75 10.92
CA PRO A 541 -26.27 -9.27 11.62
C PRO A 541 -26.15 -10.73 12.08
N ALA A 542 -25.45 -11.57 11.32
CA ALA A 542 -25.21 -12.98 11.67
C ALA A 542 -24.48 -13.19 13.01
N TRP A 543 -23.78 -12.17 13.52
CA TRP A 543 -23.16 -12.22 14.86
C TRP A 543 -24.19 -12.09 15.98
N ARG A 544 -25.35 -11.47 15.72
CA ARG A 544 -26.47 -11.43 16.67
C ARG A 544 -27.15 -12.79 16.78
N ASP A 545 -27.29 -13.47 15.65
CA ASP A 545 -28.07 -14.71 15.55
C ASP A 545 -27.26 -15.94 15.98
N ASP A 546 -25.98 -16.02 15.59
CA ASP A 546 -25.12 -17.16 15.91
C ASP A 546 -23.65 -16.72 16.08
N ALA A 547 -23.39 -15.98 17.17
CA ALA A 547 -22.05 -15.51 17.53
C ALA A 547 -21.04 -16.67 17.63
N ARG A 548 -21.47 -17.84 18.11
CA ARG A 548 -20.61 -19.02 18.23
C ARG A 548 -20.12 -19.45 16.86
N GLN A 549 -21.02 -19.64 15.89
CA GLN A 549 -20.62 -20.05 14.55
C GLN A 549 -19.74 -18.98 13.88
N GLN A 550 -20.02 -17.69 14.06
CA GLN A 550 -19.19 -16.63 13.49
C GLN A 550 -17.78 -16.65 14.08
N LEU A 551 -17.65 -16.80 15.40
CA LEU A 551 -16.35 -16.84 16.07
C LEU A 551 -15.53 -18.07 15.66
N LEU A 552 -16.18 -19.24 15.54
CA LEU A 552 -15.56 -20.50 15.15
C LEU A 552 -14.99 -20.51 13.70
N ARG A 553 -15.35 -19.53 12.86
CA ARG A 553 -14.72 -19.32 11.54
C ARG A 553 -13.31 -18.72 11.64
N PHE A 554 -13.00 -18.10 12.77
CA PHE A 554 -11.71 -17.45 13.04
C PHE A 554 -10.90 -18.17 14.12
N ILE A 555 -11.57 -18.59 15.19
CA ILE A 555 -10.96 -19.20 16.38
C ILE A 555 -11.50 -20.63 16.48
N PRO A 556 -10.82 -21.65 15.94
CA PRO A 556 -11.37 -23.01 15.90
C PRO A 556 -11.31 -23.73 17.25
N ALA A 557 -10.52 -23.23 18.21
CA ALA A 557 -10.40 -23.83 19.53
C ALA A 557 -11.61 -23.47 20.40
N ASN A 558 -12.29 -24.51 20.90
CA ASN A 558 -13.52 -24.36 21.65
C ASN A 558 -13.29 -23.72 23.02
N ASP A 559 -12.20 -24.04 23.71
CA ASP A 559 -11.85 -23.45 25.00
C ASP A 559 -11.66 -21.93 24.91
N VAL A 560 -10.91 -21.47 23.90
CA VAL A 560 -10.72 -20.04 23.62
C VAL A 560 -12.04 -19.40 23.22
N SER A 561 -12.76 -19.97 22.25
CA SER A 561 -14.03 -19.42 21.76
C SER A 561 -15.08 -19.34 22.86
N ASP A 562 -15.24 -20.38 23.66
CA ASP A 562 -16.24 -20.46 24.72
C ASP A 562 -15.94 -19.47 25.84
N ARG A 563 -14.66 -19.23 26.14
CA ARG A 563 -14.26 -18.15 27.07
C ARG A 563 -14.71 -16.79 26.53
N LEU A 564 -14.35 -16.45 25.30
CA LEU A 564 -14.71 -15.15 24.72
C LEU A 564 -16.24 -14.98 24.63
N LEU A 565 -16.98 -16.03 24.23
CA LEU A 565 -18.44 -15.98 24.12
C LEU A 565 -19.11 -15.77 25.48
N ARG A 566 -18.62 -16.40 26.56
CA ARG A 566 -19.14 -16.16 27.92
C ARG A 566 -18.95 -14.70 28.33
N GLU A 567 -17.74 -14.17 28.14
CA GLU A 567 -17.43 -12.79 28.52
C GLU A 567 -18.21 -11.77 27.66
N LEU A 568 -18.38 -12.04 26.36
CA LEU A 568 -19.24 -11.24 25.48
C LEU A 568 -20.71 -11.26 25.93
N ALA A 569 -21.22 -12.41 26.39
CA ALA A 569 -22.59 -12.53 26.89
C ALA A 569 -22.81 -11.64 28.12
N GLU A 570 -21.85 -11.59 29.05
CA GLU A 570 -21.89 -10.71 30.22
C GLU A 570 -21.88 -9.22 29.86
N LEU A 571 -21.28 -8.87 28.72
CA LEU A 571 -21.24 -7.51 28.17
C LEU A 571 -22.51 -7.16 27.37
N GLY A 572 -23.48 -8.07 27.25
CA GLY A 572 -24.77 -7.83 26.60
C GLY A 572 -24.85 -8.27 25.14
N ALA A 573 -23.97 -9.19 24.69
CA ALA A 573 -23.94 -9.64 23.31
C ALA A 573 -25.05 -10.62 22.90
N MET A 574 -25.73 -11.30 23.83
CA MET A 574 -26.65 -12.39 23.47
C MET A 574 -28.04 -12.23 24.09
N ALA A 575 -29.07 -12.27 23.24
CA ALA A 575 -30.39 -12.71 23.68
C ALA A 575 -30.25 -14.16 24.18
N LYS A 576 -30.90 -14.49 25.30
CA LYS A 576 -30.95 -15.87 25.81
C LYS A 576 -31.47 -16.77 24.69
N SER A 577 -30.62 -17.64 24.14
CA SER A 577 -31.04 -18.80 23.35
C SER A 577 -31.65 -19.84 24.28
#